data_AF-A0A840UKN3-F1
#
_entry.id   AF-A0A840UKN3-F1
#
_cell.length_a   1.000
_cell.length_b   1.000
_cell.length_c   1.000
_cell.angle_alpha   90.00
_cell.angle_beta   90.00
_cell.angle_gamma   90.00
#
_symmetry.space_group_name_H-M   'P 1'
#
loop_
_entity.id
_entity.type
_entity.pdbx_description
1 polymer ?
#
loop_
_entity_poly.entity_id
_entity_poly.type
_entity_poly.pdbx_seq_one_letter_code
_entity_poly.pdbx_strand_id
1 'polypeptide(L)'
;MSVQKAAFRAALPHTLPILAGFLFLGISYGFLMISKGFLPLYPIFMSMFIFAGSMEFVTMGLLLTTFNPLAAFILTLTVNARHIFYGISMLDKFKHMGKKKLYLIFGMCDESFAINYATRVPNGIDKDWFMFFVTLLNHIYWVGGATIGAILGKYIHIDTTGIDFVMAALFIVIFLEQWLQNAQHSFSLLGLFISGCCLLLFNDNFIIPAMICIVVSFLLLKKVKEVKADAVN
;
A
#
# COMPACT_ATOMS: atom_id res chain seq x y z
N MET A 1 -30.97 -6.24 16.96
CA MET A 1 -29.51 -6.50 16.83
C MET A 1 -28.80 -5.18 17.08
N SER A 2 -27.69 -5.12 17.84
CA SER A 2 -27.00 -3.83 18.05
C SER A 2 -26.51 -3.28 16.70
N VAL A 3 -26.52 -1.96 16.54
CA VAL A 3 -26.09 -1.25 15.32
C VAL A 3 -24.71 -1.75 14.85
N GLN A 4 -23.81 -1.98 15.80
CA GLN A 4 -22.47 -2.52 15.56
C GLN A 4 -22.47 -3.96 15.01
N LYS A 5 -23.28 -4.87 15.60
CA LYS A 5 -23.37 -6.25 15.11
C LYS A 5 -23.97 -6.31 13.70
N ALA A 6 -24.90 -5.42 13.39
CA ALA A 6 -25.47 -5.30 12.05
C ALA A 6 -24.44 -4.81 11.02
N ALA A 7 -23.70 -3.76 11.35
CA ALA A 7 -22.64 -3.24 10.50
C ALA A 7 -21.49 -4.26 10.29
N PHE A 8 -21.08 -4.97 11.34
CA PHE A 8 -20.03 -6.00 11.24
C PHE A 8 -20.45 -7.15 10.32
N ARG A 9 -21.67 -7.68 10.49
CA ARG A 9 -22.19 -8.76 9.63
C ARG A 9 -22.35 -8.32 8.17
N ALA A 10 -22.66 -7.04 7.94
CA ALA A 10 -22.72 -6.48 6.60
C ALA A 10 -21.32 -6.30 5.99
N ALA A 11 -20.31 -5.92 6.78
CA ALA A 11 -18.94 -5.70 6.30
C ALA A 11 -18.19 -6.99 5.98
N LEU A 12 -18.35 -8.05 6.79
CA LEU A 12 -17.56 -9.28 6.70
C LEU A 12 -17.56 -9.95 5.31
N PRO A 13 -18.71 -10.12 4.61
CA PRO A 13 -18.72 -10.75 3.29
C PRO A 13 -17.92 -9.97 2.25
N HIS A 14 -17.81 -8.65 2.37
CA HIS A 14 -17.04 -7.81 1.46
C HIS A 14 -15.53 -7.95 1.68
N THR A 15 -15.08 -8.28 2.90
CA THR A 15 -13.65 -8.40 3.23
C THR A 15 -13.11 -9.83 3.10
N LEU A 16 -13.98 -10.85 2.97
CA LEU A 16 -13.55 -12.24 2.81
C LEU A 16 -12.67 -12.50 1.57
N PRO A 17 -12.93 -11.90 0.38
CA PRO A 17 -12.02 -12.06 -0.75
C PRO A 17 -10.63 -11.48 -0.50
N ILE A 18 -10.54 -10.40 0.28
CA ILE A 18 -9.29 -9.70 0.61
C ILE A 18 -8.49 -10.47 1.66
N LEU A 19 -9.17 -11.18 2.57
CA LEU A 19 -8.57 -11.98 3.64
C LEU A 19 -7.45 -12.89 3.12
N ALA A 20 -7.70 -13.62 2.04
CA ALA A 20 -6.72 -14.57 1.50
C ALA A 20 -5.44 -13.87 1.02
N GLY A 21 -5.59 -12.74 0.30
CA GLY A 21 -4.46 -11.94 -0.16
C GLY A 21 -3.68 -11.33 1.00
N PHE A 22 -4.37 -10.75 1.98
CA PHE A 22 -3.75 -10.12 3.15
C PHE A 22 -3.00 -11.12 4.02
N LEU A 23 -3.59 -12.31 4.25
CA LEU A 23 -2.92 -13.36 4.99
C LEU A 23 -1.70 -13.87 4.24
N PHE A 24 -1.81 -14.14 2.94
CA PHE A 24 -0.68 -14.62 2.15
C PHE A 24 0.47 -13.62 2.14
N LEU A 25 0.21 -12.37 1.76
CA LEU A 25 1.22 -11.31 1.72
C LEU A 25 1.79 -11.00 3.11
N GLY A 26 0.94 -10.95 4.13
CA GLY A 26 1.35 -10.74 5.51
C GLY A 26 2.26 -11.86 6.02
N ILE A 27 1.92 -13.13 5.76
CA ILE A 27 2.75 -14.28 6.13
C ILE A 27 4.11 -14.18 5.43
N SER A 28 4.13 -13.88 4.13
CA SER A 28 5.37 -13.70 3.38
C SER A 28 6.23 -12.56 3.95
N TYR A 29 5.63 -11.43 4.31
CA TYR A 29 6.32 -10.31 4.95
C TYR A 29 6.95 -10.71 6.29
N GLY A 30 6.15 -11.31 7.18
CA GLY A 30 6.60 -11.74 8.49
C GLY A 30 7.76 -12.73 8.38
N PHE A 31 7.64 -13.72 7.49
CA PHE A 31 8.69 -14.71 7.25
C PHE A 31 9.96 -14.07 6.70
N LEU A 32 9.83 -13.18 5.70
CA LEU A 32 10.94 -12.47 5.09
C LEU A 32 11.73 -11.66 6.13
N MET A 33 11.05 -10.93 7.02
CA MET A 33 11.70 -10.19 8.11
C MET A 33 12.56 -11.10 9.00
N ILE A 34 12.06 -12.28 9.38
CA ILE A 34 12.83 -13.22 10.19
C ILE A 34 14.02 -13.80 9.41
N SER A 35 13.83 -14.14 8.13
CA SER A 35 14.91 -14.67 7.28
C SER A 35 16.08 -13.68 7.14
N LYS A 36 15.81 -12.38 7.28
CA LYS A 36 16.80 -11.30 7.28
C LYS A 36 17.41 -11.00 8.65
N GLY A 37 17.08 -11.80 9.66
CA GLY A 37 17.66 -11.71 11.00
C GLY A 37 16.93 -10.76 11.95
N PHE A 38 15.78 -10.20 11.56
CA PHE A 38 15.00 -9.35 12.46
C PHE A 38 14.30 -10.19 13.54
N LEU A 39 14.12 -9.59 14.73
CA LEU A 39 13.31 -10.19 15.79
C LEU A 39 11.82 -10.19 15.38
N PRO A 40 11.01 -11.19 15.79
CA PRO A 40 9.58 -11.25 15.46
C PRO A 40 8.76 -10.03 15.87
N LEU A 41 9.23 -9.26 16.85
CA LEU A 41 8.58 -8.03 17.27
C LEU A 41 8.58 -6.96 16.16
N TYR A 42 9.60 -6.91 15.31
CA TYR A 42 9.68 -5.91 14.23
C TYR A 42 8.52 -6.03 13.24
N PRO A 43 8.31 -7.17 12.53
CA PRO A 43 7.19 -7.30 11.59
C PRO A 43 5.82 -7.11 12.27
N ILE A 44 5.65 -7.54 13.52
CA ILE A 44 4.38 -7.41 14.26
C ILE A 44 4.07 -5.94 14.55
N PHE A 45 5.03 -5.18 15.09
CA PHE A 45 4.80 -3.77 15.40
C PHE A 45 4.75 -2.90 14.14
N MET A 46 5.59 -3.19 13.14
CA MET A 46 5.53 -2.48 11.86
C MET A 46 4.18 -2.68 11.18
N SER A 47 3.67 -3.90 11.08
CA SER A 47 2.35 -4.16 10.50
C SER A 47 1.20 -3.50 11.26
N MET A 48 1.33 -3.33 12.59
CA MET A 48 0.33 -2.70 13.44
C MET A 48 0.34 -1.16 13.38
N PHE A 49 1.51 -0.55 13.24
CA PHE A 49 1.68 0.91 13.33
C PHE A 49 1.94 1.61 11.99
N ILE A 50 2.45 0.90 10.99
CA ILE A 50 2.72 1.45 9.66
C ILE A 50 1.52 1.17 8.76
N PHE A 51 1.06 -0.09 8.72
CA PHE A 51 -0.07 -0.55 7.91
C PHE A 51 0.01 -0.05 6.45
N ALA A 52 1.18 -0.15 5.84
CA ALA A 52 1.44 0.37 4.49
C ALA A 52 1.87 -0.70 3.49
N GLY A 53 1.72 -1.99 3.85
CA GLY A 53 1.95 -3.15 2.99
C GLY A 53 3.29 -3.10 2.26
N SER A 54 3.28 -2.61 1.02
CA SER A 54 4.46 -2.34 0.18
C SER A 54 5.61 -1.64 0.92
N MET A 55 5.33 -0.60 1.72
CA MET A 55 6.39 0.13 2.41
C MET A 55 7.02 -0.66 3.57
N GLU A 56 6.33 -1.65 4.13
CA GLU A 56 6.90 -2.49 5.18
C GLU A 56 8.00 -3.40 4.61
N PHE A 57 7.76 -3.96 3.42
CA PHE A 57 8.78 -4.68 2.64
C PHE A 57 9.95 -3.77 2.22
N VAL A 58 9.67 -2.55 1.76
CA VAL A 58 10.73 -1.59 1.40
C VAL A 58 11.55 -1.20 2.62
N THR A 59 10.90 -0.96 3.76
CA THR A 59 11.53 -0.57 5.03
C THR A 59 12.50 -1.64 5.52
N MET A 60 12.16 -2.93 5.35
CA MET A 60 13.08 -4.04 5.63
C MET A 60 14.42 -3.88 4.90
N GLY A 61 14.39 -3.53 3.61
CA GLY A 61 15.61 -3.27 2.83
C GLY A 61 16.35 -2.03 3.33
N LEU A 62 15.63 -0.93 3.58
CA LEU A 62 16.21 0.32 4.09
C LEU A 62 16.93 0.13 5.42
N LEU A 63 16.40 -0.70 6.32
CA LEU A 63 16.97 -0.99 7.63
C LEU A 63 18.26 -1.81 7.56
N LEU A 64 18.49 -2.54 6.46
CA LEU A 64 19.72 -3.31 6.24
C LEU A 64 20.81 -2.46 5.54
N THR A 65 20.43 -1.35 4.90
CA THR A 65 21.36 -0.44 4.22
C THR A 65 21.94 0.62 5.15
N THR A 66 22.91 1.39 4.66
CA THR A 66 23.47 2.53 5.39
C THR A 66 22.40 3.54 5.76
N PHE A 67 22.47 4.04 6.99
CA PHE A 67 21.48 4.98 7.52
C PHE A 67 21.36 6.25 6.66
N ASN A 68 20.26 6.37 5.93
CA ASN A 68 19.91 7.53 5.12
C ASN A 68 18.42 7.89 5.30
N PRO A 69 18.08 8.64 6.36
CA PRO A 69 16.69 8.95 6.68
C PRO A 69 16.02 9.86 5.65
N LEU A 70 16.79 10.70 4.95
CA LEU A 70 16.25 11.59 3.92
C LEU A 70 15.79 10.80 2.69
N ALA A 71 16.61 9.86 2.22
CA ALA A 71 16.22 8.98 1.12
C ALA A 71 15.01 8.10 1.48
N ALA A 72 15.00 7.55 2.70
CA ALA A 72 13.86 6.78 3.22
C ALA A 72 12.56 7.61 3.25
N PHE A 73 12.63 8.87 3.69
CA PHE A 73 11.48 9.77 3.71
C PHE A 73 10.94 10.06 2.30
N ILE A 74 11.82 10.41 1.36
CA ILE A 74 11.44 10.70 -0.04
C ILE A 74 10.84 9.45 -0.71
N LEU A 75 11.44 8.28 -0.48
CA LEU A 75 10.92 7.01 -0.98
C LEU A 75 9.54 6.69 -0.41
N THR A 76 9.36 6.85 0.91
CA THR A 76 8.09 6.61 1.59
C THR A 76 6.97 7.49 1.04
N LEU A 77 7.22 8.79 0.87
CA LEU A 77 6.25 9.73 0.30
C LEU A 77 5.86 9.35 -1.12
N THR A 78 6.82 8.91 -1.92
CA THR A 78 6.59 8.65 -3.34
C THR A 78 5.85 7.33 -3.55
N VAL A 79 6.25 6.25 -2.87
CA VAL A 79 5.57 4.95 -2.93
C VAL A 79 4.12 5.08 -2.46
N ASN A 80 3.88 5.89 -1.43
CA ASN A 80 2.53 6.10 -0.90
C ASN A 80 1.77 7.27 -1.54
N ALA A 81 2.30 7.93 -2.57
CA ALA A 81 1.66 9.11 -3.16
C ALA A 81 0.19 8.87 -3.57
N ARG A 82 -0.17 7.61 -3.90
CA ARG A 82 -1.56 7.20 -4.17
C ARG A 82 -2.55 7.51 -3.05
N HIS A 83 -2.11 7.48 -1.80
CA HIS A 83 -2.94 7.78 -0.64
C HIS A 83 -3.41 9.24 -0.61
N ILE A 84 -2.71 10.16 -1.29
CA ILE A 84 -3.17 11.55 -1.45
C ILE A 84 -4.50 11.57 -2.22
N PHE A 85 -4.64 10.76 -3.28
CA PHE A 85 -5.87 10.69 -4.06
C PHE A 85 -7.01 10.05 -3.26
N TYR A 86 -6.71 9.02 -2.46
CA TYR A 86 -7.70 8.43 -1.56
C TYR A 86 -8.19 9.45 -0.52
N GLY A 87 -7.26 10.20 0.07
CA GLY A 87 -7.54 11.28 1.00
C GLY A 87 -8.49 12.31 0.40
N ILE A 88 -8.18 12.81 -0.80
CA ILE A 88 -9.02 13.80 -1.51
C ILE A 88 -10.42 13.23 -1.80
N SER A 89 -10.50 11.99 -2.28
CA SER A 89 -11.77 11.35 -2.67
C SER A 89 -12.67 11.03 -1.46
N MET A 90 -12.08 10.83 -0.28
CA MET A 90 -12.80 10.47 0.94
C MET A 90 -13.05 11.66 1.89
N LEU A 91 -12.55 12.86 1.58
CA LEU A 91 -12.68 14.08 2.40
C LEU A 91 -14.12 14.33 2.85
N ASP A 92 -15.06 14.38 1.90
CA ASP A 92 -16.47 14.64 2.18
C ASP A 92 -17.15 13.46 2.88
N LYS A 93 -16.76 12.23 2.52
CA LYS A 93 -17.33 11.01 3.12
C LYS A 93 -16.95 10.87 4.60
N PHE A 94 -15.78 11.35 5.01
CA PHE A 94 -15.26 11.24 6.38
C PHE A 94 -15.53 12.47 7.25
N LYS A 95 -16.09 13.54 6.68
CA LYS A 95 -16.28 14.84 7.36
C LYS A 95 -17.05 14.74 8.67
N HIS A 96 -18.05 13.86 8.75
CA HIS A 96 -18.97 13.77 9.89
C HIS A 96 -18.78 12.54 10.80
N MET A 97 -17.66 11.82 10.67
CA MET A 97 -17.45 10.52 11.35
C MET A 97 -16.85 10.59 12.78
N GLY A 98 -16.73 11.79 13.36
CA GLY A 98 -16.22 11.99 14.72
C GLY A 98 -14.84 11.36 14.96
N LYS A 99 -14.66 10.70 16.10
CA LYS A 99 -13.38 10.06 16.51
C LYS A 99 -12.95 8.89 15.61
N LYS A 100 -13.90 8.22 14.93
CA LYS A 100 -13.61 7.09 14.03
C LYS A 100 -12.80 7.53 12.81
N LYS A 101 -12.92 8.81 12.42
CA LYS A 101 -12.19 9.42 11.31
C LYS A 101 -10.68 9.19 11.40
N LEU A 102 -10.08 9.34 12.58
CA LEU A 102 -8.62 9.18 12.74
C LEU A 102 -8.18 7.76 12.42
N TYR A 103 -8.92 6.77 12.89
CA TYR A 103 -8.63 5.36 12.60
C TYR A 103 -8.87 5.01 11.12
N LEU A 104 -9.94 5.55 10.52
CA LEU A 104 -10.23 5.36 9.10
C LEU A 104 -9.19 6.00 8.18
N ILE A 105 -8.59 7.13 8.59
CA ILE A 105 -7.48 7.76 7.88
C ILE A 105 -6.23 6.89 8.01
N PHE A 106 -5.94 6.42 9.21
CA PHE A 106 -4.79 5.55 9.49
C PHE A 106 -4.86 4.23 8.72
N GLY A 107 -5.98 3.51 8.80
CA GLY A 107 -6.15 2.19 8.18
C GLY A 107 -6.54 2.25 6.70
N MET A 108 -6.31 3.36 6.03
CA MET A 108 -6.70 3.50 4.63
C MET A 108 -5.69 2.80 3.72
N CYS A 109 -6.15 1.77 3.02
CA CYS A 109 -5.45 1.06 1.97
C CYS A 109 -6.35 0.92 0.74
N ASP A 110 -5.81 0.38 -0.35
CA ASP A 110 -6.50 0.25 -1.64
C ASP A 110 -7.80 -0.54 -1.53
N GLU A 111 -7.80 -1.60 -0.73
CA GLU A 111 -8.92 -2.51 -0.53
C GLU A 111 -10.00 -1.88 0.36
N SER A 112 -9.57 -1.25 1.46
CA SER A 112 -10.47 -0.47 2.32
C SER A 112 -11.08 0.69 1.52
N PHE A 113 -10.31 1.36 0.66
CA PHE A 113 -10.78 2.42 -0.22
C PHE A 113 -11.77 1.87 -1.25
N ALA A 114 -11.45 0.79 -1.95
CA ALA A 114 -12.30 0.19 -2.97
C ALA A 114 -13.69 -0.19 -2.40
N ILE A 115 -13.73 -0.84 -1.23
CA ILE A 115 -15.00 -1.20 -0.57
C ILE A 115 -15.73 0.05 -0.08
N ASN A 116 -15.07 0.91 0.71
CA ASN A 116 -15.73 2.06 1.31
C ASN A 116 -16.17 3.10 0.27
N TYR A 117 -15.52 3.13 -0.89
CA TYR A 117 -15.89 4.00 -1.99
C TYR A 117 -17.01 3.43 -2.85
N ALA A 118 -16.92 2.16 -3.26
CA ALA A 118 -17.82 1.52 -4.23
C ALA A 118 -19.09 0.91 -3.61
N THR A 119 -19.04 0.46 -2.36
CA THR A 119 -20.17 -0.24 -1.74
C THR A 119 -21.25 0.74 -1.27
N ARG A 120 -22.47 0.56 -1.79
CA ARG A 120 -23.67 1.20 -1.22
C ARG A 120 -24.07 0.44 0.04
N VAL A 121 -23.93 1.09 1.19
CA VAL A 121 -24.33 0.51 2.47
C VAL A 121 -25.84 0.24 2.47
N PRO A 122 -26.29 -0.98 2.83
CA PRO A 122 -27.71 -1.32 2.87
C PRO A 122 -28.52 -0.39 3.78
N ASN A 123 -29.78 -0.13 3.41
CA ASN A 123 -30.70 0.69 4.19
C ASN A 123 -30.86 0.12 5.62
N GLY A 124 -30.70 0.97 6.64
CA GLY A 124 -30.78 0.57 8.05
C GLY A 124 -29.46 0.14 8.69
N ILE A 125 -28.34 0.13 7.93
CA ILE A 125 -26.99 -0.08 8.47
C ILE A 125 -26.28 1.26 8.63
N ASP A 126 -25.64 1.44 9.78
CA ASP A 126 -24.81 2.62 10.06
C ASP A 126 -23.53 2.58 9.19
N LYS A 127 -23.41 3.57 8.31
CA LYS A 127 -22.31 3.69 7.34
C LYS A 127 -20.95 3.84 8.01
N ASP A 128 -20.88 4.57 9.11
CA ASP A 128 -19.62 4.83 9.82
C ASP A 128 -19.07 3.57 10.46
N TRP A 129 -19.95 2.78 11.10
CA TRP A 129 -19.60 1.49 11.66
C TRP A 129 -19.27 0.47 10.58
N PHE A 130 -19.96 0.49 9.44
CA PHE A 130 -19.62 -0.37 8.31
C PHE A 130 -18.18 -0.12 7.84
N MET A 131 -17.83 1.13 7.55
CA MET A 131 -16.48 1.51 7.09
C MET A 131 -15.41 1.21 8.14
N PHE A 132 -15.74 1.41 9.41
CA PHE A 132 -14.85 1.07 10.52
C PHE A 132 -14.55 -0.42 10.56
N PHE A 133 -15.57 -1.28 10.42
CA PHE A 133 -15.36 -2.72 10.45
C PHE A 133 -14.64 -3.24 9.22
N VAL A 134 -14.87 -2.69 8.02
CA VAL A 134 -14.08 -3.02 6.82
C VAL A 134 -12.59 -2.76 7.08
N THR A 135 -12.28 -1.56 7.58
CA THR A 135 -10.90 -1.14 7.88
C THR A 135 -10.27 -2.00 8.97
N LEU A 136 -11.02 -2.26 10.05
CA LEU A 136 -10.56 -3.07 11.17
C LEU A 136 -10.28 -4.52 10.75
N LEU A 137 -11.14 -5.12 9.95
CA LEU A 137 -10.96 -6.49 9.46
C LEU A 137 -9.71 -6.58 8.59
N ASN A 138 -9.52 -5.68 7.63
CA ASN A 138 -8.31 -5.63 6.81
C ASN A 138 -7.05 -5.48 7.67
N HIS A 139 -7.08 -4.60 8.68
CA HIS A 139 -5.97 -4.42 9.60
C HIS A 139 -5.65 -5.70 10.41
N ILE A 140 -6.68 -6.38 10.93
CA ILE A 140 -6.51 -7.65 11.64
C ILE A 140 -5.93 -8.73 10.71
N TYR A 141 -6.37 -8.79 9.47
CA TYR A 141 -5.89 -9.80 8.52
C TYR A 141 -4.41 -9.59 8.19
N TRP A 142 -4.00 -8.33 8.00
CA TRP A 142 -2.60 -7.98 7.76
C TRP A 142 -1.70 -8.33 8.94
N VAL A 143 -2.04 -7.82 10.13
CA VAL A 143 -1.26 -8.04 11.35
C VAL A 143 -1.27 -9.51 11.73
N GLY A 144 -2.40 -10.20 11.57
CA GLY A 144 -2.52 -11.64 11.78
C GLY A 144 -1.60 -12.42 10.85
N GLY A 145 -1.60 -12.11 9.55
CA GLY A 145 -0.70 -12.69 8.58
C GLY A 145 0.78 -12.45 8.93
N ALA A 146 1.16 -11.20 9.19
CA ALA A 146 2.52 -10.83 9.59
C ALA A 146 2.97 -11.54 10.87
N THR A 147 2.09 -11.67 11.85
CA THR A 147 2.36 -12.38 13.10
C THR A 147 2.56 -13.87 12.87
N ILE A 148 1.68 -14.50 12.09
CA ILE A 148 1.81 -15.92 11.72
C ILE A 148 3.14 -16.13 10.97
N GLY A 149 3.44 -15.31 9.96
CA GLY A 149 4.69 -15.37 9.22
C GLY A 149 5.93 -15.21 10.09
N ALA A 150 5.92 -14.25 11.02
CA ALA A 150 7.03 -14.00 11.93
C ALA A 150 7.24 -15.14 12.94
N ILE A 151 6.15 -15.76 13.43
CA ILE A 151 6.23 -16.93 14.30
C ILE A 151 6.74 -18.14 13.51
N LEU A 152 6.17 -18.41 12.34
CA LEU A 152 6.58 -19.52 11.48
C LEU A 152 8.05 -19.39 11.07
N GLY A 153 8.50 -18.20 10.66
CA GLY A 153 9.89 -17.95 10.29
C GLY A 153 10.90 -18.19 11.43
N LYS A 154 10.46 -18.11 12.69
CA LYS A 154 11.31 -18.43 13.85
C LYS A 154 11.52 -19.94 14.03
N TYR A 155 10.50 -20.75 13.75
CA TYR A 155 10.52 -22.19 14.00
C TYR A 155 10.86 -23.02 12.76
N ILE A 156 10.63 -22.47 11.58
CA ILE A 156 10.80 -23.14 10.30
C ILE A 156 12.06 -22.59 9.63
N HIS A 157 13.12 -23.38 9.65
CA HIS A 157 14.33 -23.14 8.86
C HIS A 157 14.17 -23.78 7.47
N ILE A 158 13.39 -23.12 6.61
CA ILE A 158 13.37 -23.44 5.17
C ILE A 158 14.62 -22.82 4.54
N ASP A 159 15.14 -23.47 3.51
CA ASP A 159 16.15 -22.88 2.65
C ASP A 159 15.66 -21.52 2.14
N THR A 160 16.30 -20.46 2.62
CA THR A 160 15.93 -19.07 2.28
C THR A 160 16.40 -18.69 0.87
N THR A 161 17.05 -19.61 0.16
CA THR A 161 17.41 -19.46 -1.25
C THR A 161 16.16 -19.15 -2.07
N GLY A 162 16.10 -17.94 -2.62
CA GLY A 162 14.97 -17.44 -3.41
C GLY A 162 14.01 -16.52 -2.66
N ILE A 163 14.13 -16.34 -1.34
CA ILE A 163 13.32 -15.33 -0.62
C ILE A 163 13.64 -13.91 -1.06
N ASP A 164 14.85 -13.65 -1.53
CA ASP A 164 15.21 -12.37 -2.13
C ASP A 164 14.38 -12.04 -3.38
N PHE A 165 13.86 -13.06 -4.07
CA PHE A 165 12.94 -12.87 -5.18
C PHE A 165 11.60 -12.27 -4.72
N VAL A 166 11.20 -12.41 -3.46
CA VAL A 166 9.95 -11.83 -2.94
C VAL A 166 9.93 -10.31 -3.12
N MET A 167 11.07 -9.64 -2.91
CA MET A 167 11.17 -8.19 -3.13
C MET A 167 11.00 -7.84 -4.62
N ALA A 168 11.67 -8.56 -5.51
CA ALA A 168 11.52 -8.35 -6.95
C ALA A 168 10.08 -8.63 -7.41
N ALA A 169 9.49 -9.74 -6.96
CA ALA A 169 8.12 -10.11 -7.24
C ALA A 169 7.13 -9.07 -6.70
N LEU A 170 7.34 -8.51 -5.52
CA LEU A 170 6.50 -7.45 -4.96
C LEU A 170 6.50 -6.22 -5.87
N PHE A 171 7.66 -5.73 -6.30
CA PHE A 171 7.72 -4.59 -7.22
C PHE A 171 7.08 -4.89 -8.58
N ILE A 172 7.24 -6.12 -9.09
CA ILE A 172 6.58 -6.57 -10.32
C ILE A 172 5.06 -6.58 -10.13
N VAL A 173 4.55 -7.12 -9.01
CA VAL A 173 3.12 -7.16 -8.71
C VAL A 173 2.56 -5.75 -8.57
N ILE A 174 3.23 -4.86 -7.83
CA ILE A 174 2.83 -3.44 -7.74
C ILE A 174 2.78 -2.82 -9.13
N PHE A 175 3.80 -3.04 -9.96
CA PHE A 175 3.81 -2.52 -11.33
C PHE A 175 2.66 -3.09 -12.18
N LEU A 176 2.40 -4.40 -12.08
CA LEU A 176 1.33 -5.07 -12.81
C LEU A 176 -0.05 -4.61 -12.36
N GLU A 177 -0.27 -4.42 -11.06
CA GLU A 177 -1.51 -3.85 -10.53
C GLU A 177 -1.74 -2.45 -11.10
N GLN A 178 -0.72 -1.59 -11.08
CA GLN A 178 -0.79 -0.25 -11.68
C GLN A 178 -1.00 -0.30 -13.19
N TRP A 179 -0.41 -1.28 -13.88
CA TRP A 179 -0.61 -1.49 -15.30
C TRP A 179 -2.05 -1.90 -15.61
N LEU A 180 -2.59 -2.89 -14.90
CA LEU A 180 -3.93 -3.44 -15.12
C LEU A 180 -5.05 -2.46 -14.76
N GLN A 181 -4.86 -1.61 -13.74
CA GLN A 181 -5.87 -0.64 -13.31
C GLN A 181 -5.96 0.61 -14.20
N ASN A 182 -4.94 0.91 -15.00
CA ASN A 182 -4.88 2.13 -15.81
C ASN A 182 -5.09 1.83 -17.30
N ALA A 183 -6.09 2.47 -17.91
CA ALA A 183 -6.34 2.36 -19.35
C ALA A 183 -5.26 3.05 -20.22
N GLN A 184 -4.46 3.96 -19.65
CA GLN A 184 -3.37 4.65 -20.34
C GLN A 184 -2.01 4.20 -19.79
N HIS A 185 -1.35 3.29 -20.49
CA HIS A 185 -0.05 2.75 -20.10
C HIS A 185 1.14 3.66 -20.43
N SER A 186 0.91 4.80 -21.10
CA SER A 186 1.98 5.72 -21.52
C SER A 186 2.83 6.22 -20.35
N PHE A 187 2.23 6.42 -19.18
CA PHE A 187 2.96 6.86 -17.98
C PHE A 187 3.82 5.75 -17.38
N SER A 188 3.36 4.50 -17.40
CA SER A 188 4.14 3.34 -16.94
C SER A 188 5.34 3.08 -17.86
N LEU A 189 5.16 3.21 -19.17
CA LEU A 189 6.25 3.08 -20.15
C LEU A 189 7.27 4.21 -20.02
N LEU A 190 6.81 5.45 -19.81
CA LEU A 190 7.70 6.59 -19.57
C LEU A 190 8.51 6.40 -18.29
N GLY A 191 7.88 5.90 -17.22
CA GLY A 191 8.56 5.58 -15.96
C GLY A 191 9.64 4.52 -16.12
N LEU A 192 9.35 3.46 -16.89
CA LEU A 192 10.33 2.41 -17.24
C LEU A 192 11.51 3.00 -18.02
N PHE A 193 11.23 3.82 -19.02
CA PHE A 193 12.27 4.46 -19.84
C PHE A 193 13.17 5.37 -19.01
N ILE A 194 12.58 6.27 -18.21
CA ILE A 194 13.33 7.19 -17.34
C ILE A 194 14.16 6.42 -16.33
N SER A 195 13.58 5.40 -15.69
CA SER A 195 14.31 4.56 -14.72
C SER A 195 15.48 3.83 -15.37
N GLY A 196 15.28 3.28 -16.58
CA GLY A 196 16.35 2.64 -17.36
C GLY A 196 17.47 3.60 -17.73
N CYS A 197 17.13 4.80 -18.21
CA CYS A 197 18.13 5.85 -18.51
C CYS A 197 18.89 6.28 -17.26
N CYS A 198 18.20 6.49 -16.13
CA CYS A 198 18.85 6.86 -14.88
C CYS A 198 19.73 5.73 -14.33
N LEU A 199 19.36 4.47 -14.50
CA LEU A 199 20.20 3.33 -14.12
C LEU A 199 21.52 3.34 -14.88
N LEU A 200 21.48 3.59 -16.20
CA LEU A 200 22.68 3.67 -17.03
C LEU A 200 23.57 4.89 -16.67
N LEU A 201 22.98 5.99 -16.22
CA LEU A 201 23.70 7.23 -15.91
C LEU A 201 24.23 7.29 -14.48
N PHE A 202 23.50 6.75 -13.51
CA PHE A 202 23.74 6.94 -12.07
C PHE A 202 24.02 5.64 -11.30
N ASN A 203 24.02 4.48 -11.97
CA ASN A 203 24.29 3.15 -11.39
C ASN A 203 23.50 2.92 -10.08
N ASP A 204 24.17 2.70 -8.96
CA ASP A 204 23.53 2.35 -7.68
C ASP A 204 22.67 3.47 -7.08
N ASN A 205 22.92 4.73 -7.45
CA ASN A 205 22.18 5.88 -6.94
C ASN A 205 21.02 6.30 -7.86
N PHE A 206 20.63 5.46 -8.82
CA PHE A 206 19.65 5.82 -9.86
C PHE A 206 18.24 6.11 -9.35
N ILE A 207 17.85 5.57 -8.19
CA ILE A 207 16.48 5.65 -7.68
C ILE A 207 16.04 7.10 -7.48
N ILE A 208 16.84 7.92 -6.80
CA ILE A 208 16.47 9.32 -6.50
C ILE A 208 16.37 10.17 -7.79
N PRO A 209 17.37 10.18 -8.69
CA PRO A 209 17.27 10.86 -9.98
C PRO A 209 16.10 10.38 -10.84
N ALA A 210 15.86 9.07 -10.92
CA ALA A 210 14.74 8.51 -11.68
C ALA A 210 13.41 9.05 -11.17
N MET A 211 13.21 9.04 -9.85
CA MET A 211 11.98 9.53 -9.22
C MET A 211 11.75 11.02 -9.49
N ILE A 212 12.78 11.86 -9.36
CA ILE A 212 12.68 13.30 -9.67
C ILE A 212 12.28 13.50 -11.13
N CYS A 213 12.96 12.82 -12.05
CA CYS A 213 12.67 12.91 -13.48
C CYS A 213 11.25 12.45 -13.82
N ILE A 214 10.74 11.38 -13.18
CA ILE A 214 9.37 10.90 -13.37
C ILE A 214 8.35 11.93 -12.91
N VAL A 215 8.53 12.51 -11.71
CA VAL A 215 7.63 13.53 -11.16
C VAL A 215 7.62 14.77 -12.03
N VAL A 216 8.79 15.28 -12.42
CA VAL A 216 8.90 16.46 -13.30
C VAL A 216 8.25 16.19 -14.65
N SER A 217 8.51 15.04 -15.27
CA SER A 217 7.90 14.65 -16.54
C SER A 217 6.37 14.57 -16.43
N PHE A 218 5.85 14.04 -15.33
CA PHE A 218 4.42 13.97 -15.09
C PHE A 218 3.78 15.35 -14.94
N LEU A 219 4.39 16.25 -14.17
CA LEU A 219 3.91 17.63 -14.00
C LEU A 219 3.90 18.41 -15.32
N LEU A 220 4.95 18.25 -16.14
CA LEU A 220 5.02 18.87 -17.46
C LEU A 220 3.94 18.33 -18.40
N LEU A 221 3.75 17.02 -18.46
CA LEU A 221 2.72 16.39 -19.30
C LEU A 221 1.30 16.78 -18.87
N LYS A 222 1.05 16.89 -17.57
CA LYS A 222 -0.22 17.39 -17.04
C LYS A 222 -0.49 18.82 -17.52
N LYS A 223 0.49 19.72 -17.36
CA LYS A 223 0.38 21.12 -17.80
C LYS A 223 0.14 21.23 -19.31
N VAL A 224 0.82 20.42 -20.12
CA VAL A 224 0.62 20.40 -21.59
C VAL A 224 -0.79 19.91 -21.95
N LYS A 225 -1.34 18.91 -21.24
CA LYS A 225 -2.73 18.46 -21.44
C LYS A 225 -3.75 19.54 -21.05
N GLU A 226 -3.55 20.24 -19.94
CA GLU A 226 -4.41 21.35 -19.50
C GLU A 226 -4.42 22.49 -20.54
N VAL A 227 -3.24 22.95 -20.97
CA VAL A 227 -3.12 24.00 -22.00
C VAL A 227 -3.78 23.60 -23.33
N LYS A 228 -3.68 22.33 -23.73
CA LYS A 228 -4.38 21.85 -24.93
C LYS A 228 -5.89 21.77 -24.76
N ALA A 229 -6.40 21.47 -23.56
CA ALA A 229 -7.84 21.45 -23.30
C ALA A 229 -8.41 22.87 -23.29
N ASP A 230 -7.68 23.84 -22.74
CA ASP A 230 -8.06 25.25 -22.73
C ASP A 230 -7.98 25.91 -24.12
N ALA A 231 -7.13 25.40 -25.01
CA ALA A 231 -7.01 25.89 -26.39
C ALA A 231 -8.07 25.34 -27.37
N VAL A 232 -8.87 24.36 -26.93
CA VAL A 232 -9.90 23.69 -27.75
C VAL A 232 -11.33 24.10 -27.33
N ASN A 233 -11.49 24.75 -26.17
CA ASN A 233 -12.72 25.43 -25.73
C ASN A 233 -12.71 26.90 -26.12
#